data_AF-A0AA87F9N9-F1
#
_entry.id   AF-A0AA87F9N9-F1
#
_cell.length_a   1.000
_cell.length_b   1.000
_cell.length_c   1.000
_cell.angle_alpha   90.00
_cell.angle_beta   90.00
_cell.angle_gamma   90.00
#
_symmetry.space_group_name_H-M   'P 1'
#
loop_
_entity.id
_entity.type
_entity.pdbx_description
1 polymer ?
#
loop_
_entity_poly.entity_id
_entity_poly.type
_entity_poly.pdbx_seq_one_letter_code
_entity_poly.pdbx_strand_id
1 'polypeptide(L)'
;MSFVFPSTCPKRYLATFDTTTKGLRAYHDFLSQFHVEAVGMESTGVYWCPVWHALCDDFELILAQPAHMKAITGQKTDKKDAYWIAK
;
A
#
# COMPACT_ATOMS: atom_id res chain seq x y z
N MET A 1 32.30 11.12 -18.99
CA MET A 1 31.73 10.98 -17.64
C MET A 1 30.32 10.45 -17.79
N SER A 2 30.16 9.11 -17.83
CA SER A 2 28.86 8.49 -18.09
C SER A 2 28.17 8.21 -16.76
N PHE A 3 27.08 8.93 -16.49
CA PHE A 3 26.17 8.63 -15.38
C PHE A 3 25.27 7.46 -15.80
N VAL A 4 25.44 6.31 -15.15
CA VAL A 4 24.48 5.21 -15.23
C VAL A 4 23.37 5.54 -14.23
N PHE A 5 22.21 5.96 -14.72
CA PHE A 5 21.00 5.92 -13.89
C PHE A 5 20.64 4.44 -13.69
N PRO A 6 20.54 3.93 -12.45
CA PRO A 6 19.98 2.61 -12.25
C PRO A 6 18.52 2.69 -12.71
N SER A 7 18.19 2.00 -13.80
CA SER A 7 16.82 1.73 -14.21
C SER A 7 16.21 0.76 -13.19
N THR A 8 15.91 1.25 -11.98
CA THR A 8 15.21 0.47 -10.97
C THR A 8 13.74 0.36 -11.40
N CYS A 9 13.43 -0.72 -12.11
CA CYS A 9 12.04 -1.09 -12.37
C CYS A 9 11.37 -1.43 -11.02
N PRO A 10 10.28 -0.75 -10.63
CA PRO A 10 9.60 -1.05 -9.38
C PRO A 10 9.09 -2.49 -9.38
N LYS A 11 9.50 -3.28 -8.38
CA LYS A 11 9.03 -4.65 -8.23
C LYS A 11 7.63 -4.63 -7.61
N ARG A 12 6.67 -5.23 -8.30
CA ARG A 12 5.27 -5.29 -7.86
C ARG A 12 4.96 -6.67 -7.29
N TYR A 13 4.41 -6.69 -6.09
CA TYR A 13 3.90 -7.89 -5.44
C TYR A 13 2.40 -7.76 -5.20
N LEU A 14 1.65 -8.87 -5.31
CA LEU A 14 0.22 -8.91 -5.03
C LEU A 14 -0.04 -10.05 -4.05
N ALA A 15 -0.64 -9.72 -2.91
CA ALA A 15 -1.06 -10.68 -1.90
C ALA A 15 -2.41 -10.25 -1.32
N THR A 16 -3.24 -11.21 -0.94
CA THR A 16 -4.55 -11.01 -0.33
C THR A 16 -4.54 -11.58 1.08
N PHE A 17 -5.03 -10.82 2.05
CA PHE A 17 -5.07 -11.20 3.46
C PHE A 17 -6.47 -11.01 4.03
N ASP A 18 -6.86 -11.86 4.97
CA ASP A 18 -8.11 -11.73 5.71
C ASP A 18 -8.01 -10.64 6.80
N THR A 19 -9.14 -10.04 7.17
CA THR A 19 -9.26 -9.11 8.30
C THR A 19 -9.36 -9.79 9.67
N THR A 20 -8.95 -11.06 9.76
CA THR A 20 -8.82 -11.76 11.05
C THR A 20 -7.48 -11.42 11.70
N THR A 21 -7.35 -11.58 13.02
CA THR A 21 -6.07 -11.34 13.74
C THR A 21 -4.90 -12.11 13.13
N LYS A 22 -5.15 -13.35 12.66
CA LYS A 22 -4.14 -14.17 11.98
C LYS A 22 -3.77 -13.61 10.61
N GLY A 23 -4.76 -13.12 9.84
CA GLY A 23 -4.53 -12.50 8.55
C GLY A 23 -3.77 -11.19 8.64
N LEU A 24 -4.08 -10.33 9.62
CA LEU A 24 -3.35 -9.09 9.88
C LEU A 24 -1.90 -9.33 10.28
N ARG A 25 -1.63 -10.38 11.06
CA ARG A 25 -0.26 -10.76 11.41
C ARG A 25 0.52 -11.27 10.20
N ALA A 26 -0.10 -12.10 9.37
CA ALA A 26 0.50 -12.55 8.11
C ALA A 26 0.77 -11.37 7.15
N TYR A 27 -0.08 -10.34 7.15
CA TYR A 27 0.12 -9.12 6.39
C TYR A 27 1.33 -8.31 6.92
N HIS A 28 1.45 -8.15 8.24
CA HIS A 28 2.61 -7.53 8.88
C HIS A 28 3.93 -8.27 8.56
N ASP A 29 3.95 -9.59 8.72
CA ASP A 29 5.12 -10.43 8.39
C ASP A 29 5.48 -10.31 6.91
N PHE A 30 4.48 -10.20 6.03
CA PHE A 30 4.70 -10.00 4.60
C PHE A 30 5.39 -8.66 4.32
N LEU A 31 4.88 -7.56 4.87
CA LEU A 31 5.49 -6.23 4.69
C LEU A 31 6.92 -6.18 5.27
N SER A 32 7.13 -6.82 6.42
CA SER A 32 8.45 -6.92 7.07
C SER A 32 9.47 -7.64 6.19
N GLN A 33 9.08 -8.72 5.51
CA GLN A 33 9.96 -9.45 4.58
C GLN A 33 10.45 -8.57 3.43
N PHE A 34 9.62 -7.64 2.97
CA PHE A 34 9.97 -6.70 1.89
C PHE A 34 10.65 -5.44 2.39
N HIS A 35 10.90 -5.30 3.70
CA HIS A 35 11.52 -4.11 4.31
C HIS A 35 10.79 -2.82 3.90
N VAL A 36 9.47 -2.86 3.92
CA VAL A 36 8.64 -1.70 3.58
C VAL A 36 8.79 -0.63 4.65
N GLU A 37 9.06 0.61 4.27
CA GLU A 37 9.16 1.74 5.20
C GLU A 37 7.81 2.45 5.41
N ALA A 38 7.04 2.60 4.32
CA ALA A 38 5.75 3.29 4.33
C ALA A 38 4.63 2.46 3.68
N VAL A 39 3.46 2.46 4.32
CA VAL A 39 2.26 1.73 3.87
C VAL A 39 1.14 2.73 3.59
N GLY A 40 0.79 2.84 2.30
CA GLY A 40 -0.37 3.62 1.86
C GLY A 40 -1.67 2.82 1.91
N MET A 41 -2.71 3.37 2.52
CA MET A 41 -4.06 2.78 2.56
C MET A 41 -5.08 3.73 1.94
N GLU A 42 -5.95 3.21 1.06
CA GLU A 42 -7.10 3.96 0.52
C GLU A 42 -8.19 4.04 1.60
N SER A 43 -8.58 5.25 1.99
CA SER A 43 -9.63 5.48 3.00
C SER A 43 -11.05 5.35 2.43
N THR A 44 -11.35 4.25 1.75
CA THR A 44 -12.73 3.92 1.32
C THR A 44 -13.46 3.13 2.38
N GLY A 45 -13.67 3.73 3.56
CA GLY A 45 -14.48 3.17 4.66
C GLY A 45 -13.78 3.18 6.03
N VAL A 46 -14.29 2.41 7.00
CA VAL A 46 -13.74 2.30 8.39
C VAL A 46 -12.78 1.10 8.52
N TYR A 47 -12.60 0.32 7.44
CA TYR A 47 -11.79 -0.91 7.45
C TYR A 47 -10.29 -0.68 7.62
N TRP A 48 -9.82 0.57 7.50
CA TRP A 48 -8.42 0.91 7.79
C TRP A 48 -8.10 0.90 9.28
N CYS A 49 -9.06 1.17 10.18
CA CYS A 49 -8.81 1.21 11.62
C CYS A 49 -8.12 -0.05 12.15
N PRO A 50 -8.63 -1.28 11.92
CA PRO A 50 -7.98 -2.49 12.43
C PRO A 50 -6.62 -2.77 11.77
N VAL A 51 -6.45 -2.40 10.50
CA VAL A 51 -5.16 -2.55 9.79
C VAL A 51 -4.13 -1.56 10.33
N TRP A 52 -4.55 -0.32 10.58
CA TRP A 52 -3.72 0.73 11.15
C TRP A 52 -3.21 0.33 12.53
N HIS A 53 -4.08 -0.13 13.42
CA HIS A 53 -3.65 -0.61 14.73
C HIS A 53 -2.68 -1.80 14.67
N ALA A 54 -2.74 -2.62 13.62
CA ALA A 54 -1.83 -3.75 13.46
C ALA A 54 -0.44 -3.36 12.93
N LEU A 55 -0.28 -2.16 12.35
CA LEU A 55 0.94 -1.76 11.64
C LEU A 55 1.58 -0.46 12.18
N CYS A 56 0.85 0.32 12.99
CA CYS A 56 1.26 1.66 13.45
C CYS A 56 2.58 1.68 14.23
N ASP A 57 2.93 0.60 14.93
CA ASP A 57 4.17 0.53 15.73
C ASP A 57 5.42 0.28 14.87
N ASP A 58 5.29 -0.38 13.72
CA ASP A 58 6.43 -0.86 12.92
C ASP A 58 6.58 -0.15 11.56
N PHE A 59 5.54 0.56 11.07
CA PHE A 59 5.51 1.14 9.73
C PHE A 59 5.00 2.59 9.73
N GLU A 60 5.49 3.40 8.79
CA GLU A 60 4.90 4.71 8.52
C GLU A 60 3.60 4.54 7.74
N LEU A 61 2.46 4.96 8.30
CA LEU A 61 1.15 4.75 7.70
C LEU A 61 0.62 6.03 7.05
N ILE A 62 0.21 5.93 5.79
CA ILE A 62 -0.33 7.04 5.00
C ILE A 62 -1.76 6.70 4.60
N LEU A 63 -2.74 7.46 5.09
CA LEU A 63 -4.13 7.34 4.65
C LEU A 63 -4.39 8.30 3.49
N ALA A 64 -4.65 7.74 2.31
CA ALA A 64 -5.07 8.52 1.15
C ALA A 64 -6.59 8.75 1.21
N GLN A 65 -7.00 10.00 1.40
CA GLN A 65 -8.41 10.41 1.33
C GLN A 65 -8.86 10.41 -0.14
N PRO A 66 -9.92 9.68 -0.52
CA PRO A 66 -10.39 9.61 -1.91
C PRO A 66 -10.85 10.97 -2.48
N ALA A 67 -11.13 11.96 -1.63
CA ALA A 67 -11.40 13.34 -2.06
C ALA A 67 -10.19 14.05 -2.68
N HIS A 68 -8.97 13.59 -2.42
CA HIS A 68 -7.74 14.14 -3.01
C HIS A 68 -7.32 13.41 -4.30
N MET A 69 -7.89 12.23 -4.59
CA MET A 69 -7.79 11.59 -5.90
C MET A 69 -8.75 12.29 -6.86
N LYS A 70 -8.25 13.32 -7.55
CA LYS A 70 -8.94 13.88 -8.73
C LYS A 70 -9.37 12.73 -9.63
N ALA A 71 -10.67 12.63 -9.82
CA ALA A 71 -11.36 11.64 -10.63
C ALA A 71 -10.68 11.45 -11.99
N ILE A 72 -10.05 10.29 -12.19
CA ILE A 72 -9.88 9.74 -13.53
C ILE A 72 -11.20 9.04 -13.85
N THR A 73 -12.15 9.82 -14.36
CA THR A 73 -13.41 9.29 -14.91
C THR A 73 -13.07 8.27 -16.00
N GLY A 74 -13.44 7.00 -15.79
CA GLY A 74 -13.62 6.08 -16.90
C GLY A 74 -13.08 4.66 -16.77
N GLN A 75 -12.44 4.24 -15.67
CA GLN A 75 -12.16 2.82 -15.37
C GLN A 75 -11.49 2.70 -13.99
N LYS A 76 -12.28 2.74 -12.91
CA LYS A 76 -11.77 2.40 -11.57
C LYS A 76 -11.66 0.87 -11.52
N THR A 77 -10.43 0.38 -11.49
CA THR A 77 -10.12 -1.02 -11.17
C THR A 77 -9.03 -0.95 -10.11
N ASP A 78 -9.24 -1.61 -8.98
CA ASP A 78 -8.40 -1.53 -7.76
C ASP A 78 -6.90 -1.73 -8.04
N LYS A 79 -6.58 -2.45 -9.12
CA LYS A 79 -5.21 -2.70 -9.59
C LYS A 79 -4.50 -1.49 -10.18
N LYS A 80 -5.24 -0.52 -10.73
CA LYS A 80 -4.70 0.72 -11.32
C LYS A 80 -4.44 1.75 -10.22
N ASP A 81 -5.29 1.77 -9.18
CA ASP A 81 -5.17 2.69 -8.05
C ASP A 81 -3.89 2.44 -7.24
N ALA A 82 -3.62 1.17 -6.92
CA ALA A 82 -2.39 0.76 -6.23
C ALA A 82 -1.09 1.10 -6.98
N TYR A 83 -1.12 1.21 -8.32
CA TYR A 83 0.06 1.58 -9.11
C TYR A 83 0.40 3.07 -9.01
N TRP A 84 -0.61 3.93 -8.82
CA TRP A 84 -0.40 5.38 -8.71
C TRP A 84 0.04 5.80 -7.30
N ILE A 85 -0.37 5.07 -6.27
CA ILE A 85 0.09 5.29 -4.88
C ILE A 85 1.57 4.85 -4.70
N ALA A 86 2.02 3.84 -5.46
CA ALA A 86 3.37 3.29 -5.35
C ALA A 86 4.43 3.99 -6.22
N LYS A 87 4.13 5.17 -6.78
CA LYS A 87 5.04 5.94 -7.63
C LYS A 87 5.56 7.16 -6.90
#